data_AF-A0A5J5LAC1-F1
#
_entry.id   AF-A0A5J5LAC1-F1
#
_cell.length_a   1.000
_cell.length_b   1.000
_cell.length_c   1.000
_cell.angle_alpha   90.00
_cell.angle_beta   90.00
_cell.angle_gamma   90.00
#
_symmetry.space_group_name_H-M   'P 1'
#
loop_
_entity.id
_entity.type
_entity.pdbx_description
1 polymer ?
#
loop_
_entity_poly.entity_id
_entity_poly.type
_entity_poly.pdbx_seq_one_letter_code
_entity_poly.pdbx_strand_id
1 'polypeptide(L)'
;MEPLHARYPFLARSREAVEAAAVDLGEIVATDETVTARALERVESAITDGTVGEPHRRTRVELLSYPVARVLVSLVDVHICTRKYAQAEAEAAYDRFTEEFATTTELKSTQRETLDRAELLAEFDLASAVRDTGDGYRIEVGAYLDLAADQRGDSWRLVNRPLADGEVRVTAEELHVLLKQAIRHRVTDGLPFNVPDAIADELTEEVDRLEEVLSELELTREIDTVVPELFPPCMKSLLDQVQKGEHLEHHSRFAIATFLIGIGMTTDEIVDLFQVNPGFGEEATRYQVDHIRGETSPTEYSTPACSTMQSYGDCVNMDDLCETIAHPMGYYEQKLDDTDEEELVDWREDEADEEADA
;
A
#
# COMPACT_ATOMS: atom_id res chain seq x y z
N MET A 1 -6.82 5.62 30.61
CA MET A 1 -7.19 5.18 29.24
C MET A 1 -8.63 5.56 28.99
N GLU A 2 -8.85 6.52 28.10
CA GLU A 2 -10.17 7.08 27.77
C GLU A 2 -10.59 6.69 26.36
N PRO A 3 -11.89 6.79 26.01
CA PRO A 3 -12.39 6.45 24.68
C PRO A 3 -11.65 7.16 23.54
N LEU A 4 -11.21 8.39 23.78
CA LEU A 4 -10.46 9.20 22.83
C LEU A 4 -9.10 8.58 22.48
N HIS A 5 -8.43 7.95 23.45
CA HIS A 5 -7.16 7.28 23.21
C HIS A 5 -7.32 6.10 22.27
N ALA A 6 -8.38 5.31 22.45
CA ALA A 6 -8.67 4.18 21.58
C ALA A 6 -9.07 4.61 20.15
N ARG A 7 -9.70 5.80 20.00
CA ARG A 7 -10.09 6.34 18.69
C ARG A 7 -8.93 6.96 17.92
N TYR A 8 -7.91 7.44 18.61
CA TYR A 8 -6.71 8.03 18.01
C TYR A 8 -5.47 7.51 18.73
N PRO A 9 -5.12 6.22 18.55
CA PRO A 9 -4.07 5.57 19.33
C PRO A 9 -2.65 6.05 18.98
N PHE A 10 -2.49 6.73 17.85
CA PHE A 10 -1.23 7.32 17.38
C PHE A 10 -0.87 8.66 18.03
N LEU A 11 -1.79 9.31 18.76
CA LEU A 11 -1.54 10.60 19.43
C LEU A 11 -0.55 10.45 20.59
N ALA A 12 0.21 11.49 20.89
CA ALA A 12 1.13 11.53 22.03
C ALA A 12 0.42 11.18 23.36
N ARG A 13 -0.73 11.79 23.65
CA ARG A 13 -1.53 11.49 24.86
C ARG A 13 -1.99 10.04 24.95
N SER A 14 -2.23 9.38 23.81
CA SER A 14 -2.64 7.98 23.78
C SER A 14 -1.48 7.07 24.15
N ARG A 15 -0.26 7.39 23.66
CA ARG A 15 0.98 6.70 24.02
C ARG A 15 1.29 6.89 25.51
N GLU A 16 1.23 8.12 26.01
CA GLU A 16 1.40 8.44 27.43
C GLU A 16 0.41 7.68 28.33
N ALA A 17 -0.84 7.50 27.88
CA ALA A 17 -1.83 6.74 28.63
C ALA A 17 -1.55 5.22 28.68
N VAL A 18 -0.85 4.66 27.68
CA VAL A 18 -0.37 3.28 27.70
C VAL A 18 0.83 3.16 28.64
N GLU A 19 1.79 4.08 28.54
CA GLU A 19 2.98 4.12 29.40
C GLU A 19 2.62 4.29 30.88
N ALA A 20 1.71 5.21 31.20
CA ALA A 20 1.24 5.47 32.56
C ALA A 20 0.50 4.27 33.18
N ALA A 21 -0.07 3.40 32.35
CA ALA A 21 -0.68 2.15 32.80
C ALA A 21 0.37 1.04 33.08
N ALA A 22 1.66 1.32 32.87
CA ALA A 22 2.80 0.43 33.11
C ALA A 22 2.59 -0.96 32.49
N VAL A 23 2.06 -1.00 31.27
CA VAL A 23 1.74 -2.25 30.59
C VAL A 23 2.98 -2.73 29.84
N ASP A 24 3.42 -3.95 30.13
CA ASP A 24 4.51 -4.61 29.41
C ASP A 24 3.96 -5.29 28.15
N LEU A 25 4.50 -4.93 26.98
CA LEU A 25 3.99 -5.43 25.70
C LEU A 25 4.18 -6.95 25.55
N GLY A 26 5.28 -7.51 26.05
CA GLY A 26 5.50 -8.95 26.05
C GLY A 26 4.50 -9.69 26.94
N GLU A 27 4.20 -9.15 28.13
CA GLU A 27 3.15 -9.70 29.00
C GLU A 27 1.77 -9.65 28.33
N ILE A 28 1.42 -8.56 27.62
CA ILE A 28 0.15 -8.48 26.90
C ILE A 28 0.05 -9.59 25.87
N VAL A 29 1.06 -9.69 25.00
CA VAL A 29 1.09 -10.66 23.90
C VAL A 29 0.98 -12.09 24.44
N ALA A 30 1.68 -12.39 25.54
CA ALA A 30 1.68 -13.72 26.14
C ALA A 30 0.40 -14.08 26.94
N THR A 31 -0.40 -13.10 27.37
CA THR A 31 -1.49 -13.35 28.35
C THR A 31 -2.87 -12.83 27.96
N ASP A 32 -2.97 -11.89 27.03
CA ASP A 32 -4.23 -11.25 26.64
C ASP A 32 -4.56 -11.54 25.17
N GLU A 33 -5.02 -12.77 24.92
CA GLU A 33 -5.52 -13.22 23.62
C GLU A 33 -6.59 -12.28 23.02
N THR A 34 -7.33 -11.54 23.85
CA THR A 34 -8.35 -10.61 23.36
C THR A 34 -7.71 -9.39 22.69
N VAL A 35 -6.58 -8.92 23.21
CA VAL A 35 -5.81 -7.83 22.59
C VAL A 35 -5.13 -8.31 21.32
N THR A 36 -4.50 -9.48 21.35
CA THR A 36 -3.80 -10.06 20.19
C THR A 36 -4.78 -10.36 19.05
N ALA A 37 -5.92 -11.00 19.33
CA ALA A 37 -6.93 -11.26 18.32
C ALA A 37 -7.49 -9.97 17.70
N ARG A 38 -7.69 -8.92 18.50
CA ARG A 38 -8.14 -7.62 17.98
C ARG A 38 -7.06 -6.93 17.15
N ALA A 39 -5.79 -7.08 17.51
CA ALA A 39 -4.67 -6.55 16.74
C ALA A 39 -4.55 -7.25 15.38
N LEU A 40 -4.68 -8.58 15.37
CA LEU A 40 -4.71 -9.38 14.16
C LEU A 40 -5.86 -8.97 13.23
N GLU A 41 -7.10 -8.92 13.75
CA GLU A 41 -8.28 -8.46 12.99
C GLU A 41 -8.05 -7.06 12.40
N ARG A 42 -7.44 -6.16 13.17
CA ARG A 42 -7.15 -4.79 12.72
C ARG A 42 -6.21 -4.76 11.52
N VAL A 43 -5.18 -5.61 11.50
CA VAL A 43 -4.21 -5.68 10.39
C VAL A 43 -4.82 -6.42 9.21
N GLU A 44 -5.51 -7.53 9.46
CA GLU A 44 -6.20 -8.33 8.44
C GLU A 44 -7.23 -7.48 7.68
N SER A 45 -8.15 -6.79 8.38
CA SER A 45 -9.11 -5.87 7.77
C SER A 45 -8.46 -4.72 7.00
N ALA A 46 -7.26 -4.30 7.40
CA ALA A 46 -6.54 -3.27 6.66
C ALA A 46 -6.02 -3.82 5.33
N ILE A 47 -5.54 -5.07 5.32
CA ILE A 47 -5.05 -5.76 4.14
C ILE A 47 -6.21 -6.06 3.17
N THR A 48 -7.30 -6.64 3.68
CA THR A 48 -8.43 -7.13 2.86
C THR A 48 -9.38 -6.01 2.45
N ASP A 49 -9.82 -5.20 3.41
CA ASP A 49 -10.94 -4.26 3.23
C ASP A 49 -10.52 -2.79 3.23
N GLY A 50 -9.26 -2.50 3.55
CA GLY A 50 -8.77 -1.12 3.72
C GLY A 50 -9.36 -0.41 4.93
N THR A 51 -9.83 -1.15 5.94
CA THR A 51 -10.42 -0.59 7.18
C THR A 51 -9.73 -1.15 8.43
N VAL A 52 -10.00 -0.58 9.61
CA VAL A 52 -9.47 -1.10 10.88
C VAL A 52 -10.40 -2.10 11.58
N GLY A 53 -11.42 -2.58 10.87
CA GLY A 53 -12.49 -3.43 11.43
C GLY A 53 -13.40 -2.69 12.42
N GLU A 54 -14.31 -3.43 13.06
CA GLU A 54 -15.22 -2.88 14.07
C GLU A 54 -14.46 -2.64 15.40
N PRO A 55 -14.54 -1.44 16.01
CA PRO A 55 -13.86 -1.18 17.26
C PRO A 55 -14.32 -2.08 18.40
N HIS A 56 -13.37 -2.61 19.16
CA HIS A 56 -13.69 -3.43 20.31
C HIS A 56 -14.35 -2.60 21.42
N ARG A 57 -15.47 -3.10 21.97
CA ARG A 57 -16.27 -2.43 23.01
C ARG A 57 -15.51 -2.00 24.27
N ARG A 58 -14.39 -2.64 24.59
CA ARG A 58 -13.52 -2.28 25.74
C ARG A 58 -12.40 -1.38 25.25
N THR A 59 -12.41 -0.11 25.68
CA THR A 59 -11.39 0.90 25.36
C THR A 59 -9.96 0.43 25.59
N ARG A 60 -9.69 -0.29 26.70
CA ARG A 60 -8.35 -0.81 26.99
C ARG A 60 -7.88 -1.79 25.90
N VAL A 61 -8.75 -2.70 25.46
CA VAL A 61 -8.41 -3.67 24.42
C VAL A 61 -8.16 -2.95 23.10
N GLU A 62 -9.07 -2.05 22.71
CA GLU A 62 -8.96 -1.31 21.44
C GLU A 62 -7.72 -0.42 21.35
N LEU A 63 -7.31 0.18 22.48
CA LEU A 63 -6.09 0.97 22.56
C LEU A 63 -4.84 0.08 22.53
N LEU A 64 -4.80 -1.00 23.31
CA LEU A 64 -3.64 -1.88 23.39
C LEU A 64 -3.45 -2.74 22.13
N SER A 65 -4.49 -2.96 21.34
CA SER A 65 -4.35 -3.66 20.06
C SER A 65 -3.59 -2.83 19.01
N TYR A 66 -3.41 -1.52 19.20
CA TYR A 66 -2.66 -0.67 18.27
C TYR A 66 -1.14 -0.95 18.33
N PRO A 67 -0.47 -0.89 19.49
CA PRO A 67 0.94 -1.25 19.56
C PRO A 67 1.19 -2.72 19.19
N VAL A 68 0.28 -3.65 19.51
CA VAL A 68 0.40 -5.05 19.08
C VAL A 68 0.24 -5.19 17.55
N ALA A 69 -0.69 -4.46 16.93
CA ALA A 69 -0.81 -4.44 15.46
C ALA A 69 0.46 -3.92 14.78
N ARG A 70 1.09 -2.88 15.33
CA ARG A 70 2.39 -2.37 14.85
C ARG A 70 3.52 -3.40 14.97
N VAL A 71 3.50 -4.22 16.02
CA VAL A 71 4.43 -5.36 16.16
C VAL A 71 4.18 -6.38 15.07
N LEU A 72 2.93 -6.80 14.86
CA LEU A 72 2.57 -7.75 13.79
C LEU A 72 3.01 -7.27 12.41
N VAL A 73 2.72 -6.00 12.06
CA VAL A 73 3.15 -5.39 10.79
C VAL A 73 4.68 -5.40 10.64
N SER A 74 5.41 -5.17 11.74
CA SER A 74 6.88 -5.19 11.73
C SER A 74 7.48 -6.60 11.67
N LEU A 75 6.79 -7.60 12.21
CA LEU A 75 7.21 -9.01 12.13
C LEU A 75 7.00 -9.57 10.73
N VAL A 76 5.88 -9.24 10.09
CA VAL A 76 5.58 -9.63 8.70
C VAL A 76 6.57 -8.97 7.73
N ASP A 77 6.95 -7.71 7.98
CA ASP A 77 7.97 -6.97 7.21
C ASP A 77 7.74 -6.96 5.67
N VAL A 78 6.46 -6.91 5.27
CA VAL A 78 6.07 -6.76 3.87
C VAL A 78 5.61 -5.32 3.61
N HIS A 79 6.15 -4.69 2.56
CA HIS A 79 5.89 -3.28 2.25
C HIS A 79 4.39 -2.98 2.08
N ILE A 80 3.67 -3.84 1.35
CA ILE A 80 2.23 -3.65 1.13
C ILE A 80 1.42 -3.73 2.43
N CYS A 81 1.81 -4.60 3.37
CA CYS A 81 1.17 -4.71 4.68
C CYS A 81 1.30 -3.39 5.45
N THR A 82 2.51 -2.82 5.50
CA THR A 82 2.77 -1.53 6.16
C THR A 82 1.96 -0.40 5.53
N ARG A 83 1.96 -0.31 4.19
CA ARG A 83 1.21 0.72 3.45
C ARG A 83 -0.28 0.63 3.70
N LYS A 84 -0.88 -0.56 3.56
CA LYS A 84 -2.33 -0.78 3.77
C LYS A 84 -2.74 -0.52 5.21
N TYR A 85 -1.96 -1.00 6.18
CA TYR A 85 -2.20 -0.75 7.59
C TYR A 85 -2.21 0.75 7.92
N ALA A 86 -1.18 1.49 7.50
CA ALA A 86 -1.10 2.93 7.75
C ALA A 86 -2.22 3.71 7.06
N GLN A 87 -2.60 3.32 5.83
CA GLN A 87 -3.72 3.93 5.11
C GLN A 87 -5.05 3.71 5.85
N ALA A 88 -5.34 2.48 6.28
CA ALA A 88 -6.58 2.15 6.97
C ALA A 88 -6.71 2.91 8.30
N GLU A 89 -5.63 3.02 9.08
CA GLU A 89 -5.62 3.81 10.32
C GLU A 89 -5.85 5.31 10.06
N ALA A 90 -5.24 5.85 9.00
CA ALA A 90 -5.43 7.24 8.61
C ALA A 90 -6.85 7.53 8.11
N GLU A 91 -7.43 6.63 7.31
CA GLU A 91 -8.82 6.75 6.83
C GLU A 91 -9.81 6.70 7.99
N ALA A 92 -9.66 5.73 8.89
CA ALA A 92 -10.51 5.60 10.07
C ALA A 92 -10.42 6.84 10.98
N ALA A 93 -9.25 7.47 11.07
CA ALA A 93 -9.09 8.72 11.80
C ALA A 93 -9.76 9.90 11.08
N TYR A 94 -9.61 9.99 9.75
CA TYR A 94 -10.24 10.99 8.90
C TYR A 94 -11.75 11.02 9.06
N ASP A 95 -12.40 9.86 8.95
CA ASP A 95 -13.85 9.76 9.14
C ASP A 95 -14.29 10.26 10.52
N ARG A 96 -13.55 9.86 11.57
CA ARG A 96 -13.83 10.24 12.96
C ARG A 96 -13.70 11.74 13.18
N PHE A 97 -12.59 12.36 12.78
CA PHE A 97 -12.36 13.77 13.11
C PHE A 97 -13.21 14.69 12.23
N THR A 98 -13.50 14.31 10.98
CA THR A 98 -14.37 15.11 10.10
C THR A 98 -15.80 15.13 10.61
N GLU A 99 -16.33 13.99 11.08
CA GLU A 99 -17.63 13.91 11.75
C GLU A 99 -17.64 14.76 13.04
N GLU A 100 -16.58 14.74 13.84
CA GLU A 100 -16.45 15.55 15.05
C GLU A 100 -16.44 17.05 14.76
N PHE A 101 -15.68 17.48 13.76
CA PHE A 101 -15.62 18.88 13.36
C PHE A 101 -16.97 19.37 12.83
N ALA A 102 -17.72 18.53 12.11
CA ALA A 102 -19.07 18.86 11.67
C ALA A 102 -20.05 18.96 12.85
N THR A 103 -20.01 18.01 13.78
CA THR A 103 -20.97 17.89 14.91
C THR A 103 -20.77 18.95 15.99
N THR A 104 -19.55 19.47 16.16
CA THR A 104 -19.24 20.55 17.13
C THR A 104 -20.04 21.84 16.86
N THR A 105 -20.62 21.97 15.67
CA THR A 105 -21.50 23.10 15.28
C THR A 105 -22.91 22.99 15.89
N GLU A 106 -23.41 21.81 16.27
CA GLU A 106 -24.84 21.65 16.60
C GLU A 106 -25.18 21.20 18.03
N LEU A 107 -24.40 20.37 18.75
CA LEU A 107 -24.88 19.83 20.05
C LEU A 107 -23.76 19.55 21.09
N LYS A 108 -23.60 20.48 22.05
CA LYS A 108 -22.79 20.31 23.29
C LYS A 108 -23.47 19.42 24.35
N SER A 109 -23.97 18.24 23.97
CA SER A 109 -24.72 17.37 24.89
C SER A 109 -24.28 15.92 24.83
N THR A 110 -22.98 15.64 24.93
CA THR A 110 -22.47 14.40 25.56
C THR A 110 -20.99 14.58 25.89
N GLN A 111 -20.58 14.13 27.08
CA GLN A 111 -19.22 14.24 27.62
C GLN A 111 -18.22 13.28 26.93
N ARG A 112 -18.25 13.16 25.60
CA ARG A 112 -17.13 12.57 24.88
C ARG A 112 -16.11 13.69 24.72
N GLU A 113 -14.91 13.49 25.26
CA GLU A 113 -13.77 14.31 24.82
C GLU A 113 -13.62 14.08 23.32
N THR A 114 -13.84 15.14 22.54
CA THR A 114 -13.70 15.19 21.09
C THR A 114 -12.33 15.75 20.78
N LEU A 115 -11.71 15.31 19.69
CA LEU A 115 -10.50 15.94 19.19
C LEU A 115 -10.91 17.20 18.42
N ASP A 116 -10.41 18.37 18.82
CA ASP A 116 -10.63 19.59 18.03
C ASP A 116 -9.52 19.80 16.98
N ARG A 117 -9.79 20.67 15.99
CA ARG A 117 -8.86 20.92 14.89
C ARG A 117 -7.55 21.55 15.36
N ALA A 118 -7.61 22.42 16.37
CA ALA A 118 -6.42 23.09 16.89
C ALA A 118 -5.52 22.10 17.64
N GLU A 119 -6.11 21.16 18.39
CA GLU A 119 -5.40 20.05 19.03
C GLU A 119 -4.72 19.17 17.98
N LEU A 120 -5.43 18.82 16.89
CA LEU A 120 -4.86 17.98 15.83
C LEU A 120 -3.73 18.70 15.09
N LEU A 121 -3.86 19.99 14.82
CA LEU A 121 -2.79 20.81 14.25
C LEU A 121 -1.58 20.89 15.18
N ALA A 122 -1.79 21.02 16.50
CA ALA A 122 -0.71 21.04 17.47
C ALA A 122 0.02 19.71 17.57
N GLU A 123 -0.70 18.58 17.51
CA GLU A 123 -0.12 17.22 17.55
C GLU A 123 0.87 16.96 16.41
N PHE A 124 0.67 17.60 15.25
CA PHE A 124 1.51 17.46 14.07
C PHE A 124 2.45 18.65 13.85
N ASP A 125 2.65 19.51 14.86
CA ASP A 125 3.48 20.72 14.77
C ASP A 125 3.05 21.70 13.66
N LEU A 126 1.78 21.64 13.25
CA LEU A 126 1.18 22.47 12.20
C LEU A 126 0.50 23.73 12.73
N ALA A 127 0.41 23.91 14.05
CA ALA A 127 -0.31 25.03 14.67
C ALA A 127 0.23 26.42 14.28
N SER A 128 1.54 26.55 14.00
CA SER A 128 2.12 27.78 13.48
C SER A 128 2.11 27.86 11.96
N ALA A 129 2.15 26.70 11.28
CA ALA A 129 2.21 26.61 9.83
C ALA A 129 0.84 26.81 9.17
N VAL A 130 -0.26 26.55 9.89
CA VAL A 130 -1.63 26.64 9.37
C VAL A 130 -2.37 27.80 10.03
N ARG A 131 -2.92 28.69 9.20
CA ARG A 131 -3.64 29.88 9.62
C ARG A 131 -5.04 29.91 9.03
N ASP A 132 -6.03 30.05 9.91
CA ASP A 132 -7.43 30.25 9.53
C ASP A 132 -7.63 31.66 8.96
N THR A 133 -8.27 31.77 7.79
CA THR A 133 -8.57 33.06 7.14
C THR A 133 -10.06 33.42 7.18
N GLY A 134 -10.92 32.55 7.73
CA GLY A 134 -12.38 32.69 7.79
C GLY A 134 -13.10 32.18 6.52
N ASP A 135 -12.43 32.20 5.37
CA ASP A 135 -12.88 31.65 4.08
C ASP A 135 -12.12 30.39 3.65
N GLY A 136 -11.22 29.88 4.51
CA GLY A 136 -10.38 28.73 4.26
C GLY A 136 -9.14 28.77 5.15
N TYR A 137 -8.07 28.15 4.67
CA TYR A 137 -6.80 28.04 5.38
C TYR A 137 -5.64 28.48 4.51
N ARG A 138 -4.57 28.92 5.17
CA ARG A 138 -3.27 29.15 4.58
C ARG A 138 -2.23 28.30 5.27
N ILE A 139 -1.45 27.57 4.50
CA ILE A 139 -0.44 26.65 4.99
C ILE A 139 0.93 27.11 4.49
N GLU A 140 1.93 27.19 5.36
CA GLU A 140 3.32 27.43 4.94
C GLU A 140 3.74 26.41 3.86
N VAL A 141 4.41 26.89 2.82
CA VAL A 141 4.71 26.09 1.61
C VAL A 141 5.53 24.83 1.92
N GLY A 142 6.40 24.86 2.92
CA GLY A 142 7.16 23.68 3.35
C GLY A 142 6.24 22.58 3.87
N ALA A 143 5.41 22.90 4.87
CA ALA A 143 4.43 21.97 5.41
C ALA A 143 3.42 21.48 4.35
N TYR A 144 3.03 22.36 3.41
CA TYR A 144 2.18 21.95 2.29
C TYR A 144 2.86 20.92 1.40
N LEU A 145 4.11 21.15 0.98
CA LEU A 145 4.85 20.24 0.11
C LEU A 145 5.07 18.88 0.78
N ASP A 146 5.42 18.87 2.07
CA ASP A 146 5.64 17.64 2.83
C ASP A 146 4.36 16.80 2.92
N LEU A 147 3.20 17.43 3.16
CA LEU A 147 1.93 16.73 3.31
C LEU A 147 1.24 16.40 1.97
N ALA A 148 1.54 17.15 0.91
CA ALA A 148 0.96 16.96 -0.41
C ALA A 148 1.80 16.04 -1.32
N ALA A 149 3.00 15.61 -0.90
CA ALA A 149 3.89 14.79 -1.72
C ALA A 149 3.23 13.50 -2.22
N ASP A 150 2.47 12.84 -1.35
CA ASP A 150 1.77 11.58 -1.66
C ASP A 150 0.31 11.79 -2.13
N GLN A 151 -0.09 13.04 -2.36
CA GLN A 151 -1.46 13.36 -2.76
C GLN A 151 -1.63 13.25 -4.28
N ARG A 152 -2.62 12.46 -4.68
CA ARG A 152 -2.97 12.25 -6.09
C ARG A 152 -3.74 13.42 -6.68
N GLY A 153 -3.43 13.74 -7.93
CA GLY A 153 -4.14 14.70 -8.76
C GLY A 153 -3.43 16.06 -8.88
N ASP A 154 -3.49 16.62 -10.09
CA ASP A 154 -2.86 17.89 -10.45
C ASP A 154 -3.23 19.07 -9.53
N SER A 155 -4.38 18.99 -8.85
CA SER A 155 -4.87 20.00 -7.91
C SER A 155 -4.01 20.15 -6.66
N TRP A 156 -3.14 19.18 -6.34
CA TRP A 156 -2.18 19.22 -5.23
C TRP A 156 -0.79 19.70 -5.64
N ARG A 157 -0.47 19.69 -6.94
CA ARG A 157 0.83 20.16 -7.42
C ARG A 157 0.96 21.66 -7.15
N LEU A 158 2.04 22.07 -6.48
CA LEU A 158 2.25 23.47 -6.08
C LEU A 158 2.13 24.46 -7.25
N VAL A 159 2.54 24.05 -8.45
CA VAL A 159 2.42 24.86 -9.68
C VAL A 159 0.99 25.28 -10.01
N ASN A 160 0.00 24.52 -9.54
CA ASN A 160 -1.43 24.75 -9.73
C ASN A 160 -2.10 25.43 -8.53
N ARG A 161 -1.33 25.84 -7.50
CA ARG A 161 -1.88 26.43 -6.27
C ARG A 161 -1.65 27.94 -6.18
N PRO A 162 -2.62 28.70 -5.61
CA PRO A 162 -2.38 30.08 -5.22
C PRO A 162 -1.38 30.18 -4.05
N LEU A 163 -0.12 30.52 -4.37
CA LEU A 163 0.95 30.78 -3.41
C LEU A 163 1.13 32.31 -3.21
N ALA A 164 1.09 32.77 -1.97
CA ALA A 164 1.37 34.17 -1.64
C ALA A 164 2.06 34.27 -0.27
N ASP A 165 3.12 35.08 -0.20
CA ASP A 165 3.91 35.30 1.03
C ASP A 165 4.44 34.02 1.68
N GLY A 166 4.76 33.01 0.86
CA GLY A 166 5.25 31.71 1.35
C GLY A 166 4.15 30.76 1.85
N GLU A 167 2.87 31.12 1.68
CA GLU A 167 1.74 30.30 2.11
C GLU A 167 0.84 29.91 0.93
N VAL A 168 0.39 28.65 0.93
CA VAL A 168 -0.56 28.08 -0.02
C VAL A 168 -1.97 28.16 0.54
N ARG A 169 -2.93 28.62 -0.26
CA ARG A 169 -4.36 28.59 0.13
C ARG A 169 -4.92 27.19 -0.02
N VAL A 170 -5.70 26.73 0.96
CA VAL A 170 -6.45 25.47 0.90
C VAL A 170 -7.84 25.62 1.51
N THR A 171 -8.80 24.79 1.09
CA THR A 171 -10.13 24.71 1.72
C THR A 171 -10.08 23.91 3.02
N ALA A 172 -11.20 23.87 3.76
CA ALA A 172 -11.29 23.06 4.97
C ALA A 172 -11.19 21.56 4.65
N GLU A 173 -11.82 21.12 3.56
CA GLU A 173 -11.79 19.75 3.07
C GLU A 173 -10.38 19.35 2.64
N GLU A 174 -9.68 20.22 1.91
CA GLU A 174 -8.29 19.98 1.53
C GLU A 174 -7.38 19.89 2.76
N LEU A 175 -7.59 20.75 3.78
CA LEU A 175 -6.86 20.65 5.04
C LEU A 175 -7.12 19.31 5.75
N HIS A 176 -8.36 18.81 5.76
CA HIS A 176 -8.67 17.51 6.35
C HIS A 176 -7.91 16.38 5.65
N VAL A 177 -7.78 16.45 4.32
CA VAL A 177 -7.01 15.47 3.55
C VAL A 177 -5.50 15.55 3.87
N LEU A 178 -4.95 16.75 4.03
CA LEU A 178 -3.55 16.91 4.45
C LEU A 178 -3.31 16.41 5.88
N LEU A 179 -4.29 16.60 6.78
CA LEU A 179 -4.24 16.03 8.13
C LEU A 179 -4.31 14.49 8.12
N LYS A 180 -5.07 13.89 7.19
CA LYS A 180 -5.05 12.44 6.96
C LYS A 180 -3.63 11.97 6.59
N GLN A 181 -2.93 12.70 5.71
CA GLN A 181 -1.54 12.36 5.37
C GLN A 181 -0.59 12.50 6.55
N ALA A 182 -0.73 13.56 7.37
CA ALA A 182 0.07 13.69 8.59
C ALA A 182 -0.10 12.49 9.54
N ILE A 183 -1.34 11.97 9.65
CA ILE A 183 -1.64 10.76 10.42
C ILE A 183 -0.99 9.53 9.77
N ARG A 184 -1.11 9.36 8.45
CA ARG A 184 -0.49 8.24 7.72
C ARG A 184 1.03 8.23 7.91
N HIS A 185 1.70 9.38 7.79
CA HIS A 185 3.12 9.53 8.08
C HIS A 185 3.41 9.08 9.51
N ARG A 186 2.69 9.60 10.50
CA ARG A 186 2.88 9.22 11.92
C ARG A 186 2.68 7.73 12.21
N VAL A 187 1.74 7.07 11.53
CA VAL A 187 1.50 5.63 11.69
C VAL A 187 2.64 4.84 11.05
N THR A 188 3.08 5.23 9.85
CA THR A 188 4.19 4.62 9.11
C THR A 188 5.54 4.84 9.80
N ASP A 189 5.73 5.99 10.44
CA ASP A 189 6.97 6.37 11.09
C ASP A 189 7.41 5.31 12.10
N GLY A 190 8.62 4.80 11.87
CA GLY A 190 9.23 3.77 12.71
C GLY A 190 8.75 2.34 12.41
N LEU A 191 8.03 2.10 11.32
CA LEU A 191 7.76 0.77 10.77
C LEU A 191 8.63 0.51 9.53
N PRO A 192 9.13 -0.72 9.34
CA PRO A 192 9.23 -1.79 10.34
C PRO A 192 10.24 -1.43 11.44
N PHE A 193 10.10 -2.01 12.62
CA PHE A 193 11.12 -1.96 13.68
C PHE A 193 11.54 -3.36 14.14
N ASN A 194 12.72 -3.47 14.74
CA ASN A 194 13.21 -4.75 15.26
C ASN A 194 12.39 -5.16 16.50
N VAL A 195 11.75 -6.33 16.42
CA VAL A 195 10.95 -6.91 17.50
C VAL A 195 11.80 -7.95 18.24
N PRO A 196 11.87 -7.92 19.58
CA PRO A 196 12.59 -8.94 20.35
C PRO A 196 12.02 -10.35 20.13
N ASP A 197 12.89 -11.35 20.02
CA ASP A 197 12.51 -12.76 19.79
C ASP A 197 11.44 -13.26 20.76
N ALA A 198 11.52 -12.89 22.04
CA ALA A 198 10.55 -13.28 23.07
C ALA A 198 9.11 -12.77 22.82
N ILE A 199 8.94 -11.72 22.02
CA ILE A 199 7.63 -11.22 21.57
C ILE A 199 7.26 -11.87 20.23
N ALA A 200 8.24 -12.03 19.33
CA ALA A 200 8.04 -12.65 18.03
C ALA A 200 7.52 -14.09 18.16
N ASP A 201 8.13 -14.88 19.04
CA ASP A 201 7.78 -16.29 19.27
C ASP A 201 6.30 -16.45 19.65
N GLU A 202 5.77 -15.54 20.48
CA GLU A 202 4.39 -15.60 20.96
C GLU A 202 3.35 -15.11 19.93
N LEU A 203 3.78 -14.52 18.82
CA LEU A 203 2.91 -14.02 17.75
C LEU A 203 3.03 -14.85 16.46
N THR A 204 3.69 -16.01 16.52
CA THR A 204 3.97 -16.83 15.33
C THR A 204 2.67 -17.18 14.58
N GLU A 205 1.61 -17.59 15.28
CA GLU A 205 0.34 -17.98 14.66
C GLU A 205 -0.34 -16.79 13.94
N GLU A 206 -0.27 -15.60 14.54
CA GLU A 206 -0.82 -14.38 13.97
C GLU A 206 -0.03 -13.90 12.76
N VAL A 207 1.30 -14.01 12.80
CA VAL A 207 2.18 -13.68 11.66
C VAL A 207 1.91 -14.63 10.49
N ASP A 208 1.89 -15.95 10.74
CA ASP A 208 1.60 -16.96 9.72
C ASP A 208 0.25 -16.70 9.03
N ARG A 209 -0.77 -16.31 9.81
CA ARG A 209 -2.08 -15.95 9.25
C ARG A 209 -2.03 -14.69 8.37
N LEU A 210 -1.29 -13.67 8.79
CA LEU A 210 -1.14 -12.45 7.98
C LEU A 210 -0.36 -12.72 6.69
N GLU A 211 0.66 -13.58 6.74
CA GLU A 211 1.38 -14.04 5.55
C GLU A 211 0.47 -14.83 4.60
N GLU A 212 -0.42 -15.68 5.13
CA GLU A 212 -1.43 -16.38 4.32
C GLU A 212 -2.39 -15.39 3.65
N VAL A 213 -2.93 -14.43 4.40
CA VAL A 213 -3.83 -13.38 3.86
C VAL A 213 -3.13 -12.54 2.80
N LEU A 214 -1.85 -12.20 3.00
CA LEU A 214 -1.06 -11.48 2.00
C LEU A 214 -0.80 -12.33 0.76
N SER A 215 -0.50 -13.62 0.92
CA SER A 215 -0.33 -14.55 -0.18
C SER A 215 -1.62 -14.70 -0.99
N GLU A 216 -2.77 -14.80 -0.33
CA GLU A 216 -4.08 -14.78 -0.98
C GLU A 216 -4.34 -13.46 -1.68
N LEU A 217 -3.94 -12.33 -1.09
CA LEU A 217 -4.02 -11.01 -1.72
C LEU A 217 -3.11 -10.91 -2.94
N GLU A 218 -1.92 -11.50 -2.92
CA GLU A 218 -1.02 -11.56 -4.09
C GLU A 218 -1.57 -12.48 -5.19
N LEU A 219 -2.22 -13.58 -4.82
CA LEU A 219 -2.92 -14.48 -5.75
C LEU A 219 -4.20 -13.86 -6.33
N THR A 220 -4.86 -12.97 -5.59
CA THR A 220 -6.04 -12.21 -6.04
C THR A 220 -5.70 -10.85 -6.63
N ARG A 221 -4.46 -10.38 -6.48
CA ARG A 221 -3.86 -9.31 -7.29
C ARG A 221 -3.57 -9.86 -8.67
N GLU A 222 -4.65 -10.16 -9.37
CA GLU A 222 -4.80 -9.69 -10.73
C GLU A 222 -4.27 -8.25 -10.73
N ILE A 223 -3.10 -8.00 -11.35
CA ILE A 223 -2.71 -6.60 -11.57
C ILE A 223 -3.75 -6.11 -12.57
N ASP A 224 -4.75 -5.39 -12.05
CA ASP A 224 -5.90 -4.85 -12.77
C ASP A 224 -5.47 -3.87 -13.90
N THR A 225 -4.18 -3.58 -14.03
CA THR A 225 -3.60 -2.67 -15.00
C THR A 225 -2.24 -3.17 -15.49
N VAL A 226 -2.20 -3.72 -16.71
CA VAL A 226 -0.95 -4.19 -17.32
C VAL A 226 -0.40 -3.11 -18.22
N VAL A 227 0.75 -2.53 -17.84
CA VAL A 227 1.41 -1.42 -18.55
C VAL A 227 2.80 -1.88 -19.03
N PRO A 228 2.93 -2.39 -20.27
CA PRO A 228 4.20 -2.89 -20.82
C PRO A 228 5.36 -1.89 -20.76
N GLU A 229 5.06 -0.58 -20.80
CA GLU A 229 6.01 0.53 -20.70
C GLU A 229 6.71 0.58 -19.35
N LEU A 230 6.15 -0.03 -18.31
CA LEU A 230 6.72 -0.08 -16.98
C LEU A 230 7.45 -1.39 -16.68
N PHE A 231 7.42 -2.36 -17.61
CA PHE A 231 8.10 -3.63 -17.42
C PHE A 231 9.60 -3.46 -17.14
N PRO A 232 10.19 -4.40 -16.37
CA PRO A 232 11.63 -4.47 -16.16
C PRO A 232 12.39 -4.54 -17.49
N PRO A 233 13.61 -3.97 -17.59
CA PRO A 233 14.39 -3.99 -18.84
C PRO A 233 14.61 -5.39 -19.41
N CYS A 234 14.76 -6.41 -18.54
CA CYS A 234 14.85 -7.81 -18.95
C CYS A 234 13.55 -8.33 -19.57
N MET A 235 12.40 -8.04 -18.97
CA MET A 235 11.09 -8.50 -19.47
C MET A 235 10.68 -7.78 -20.75
N LYS A 236 10.98 -6.47 -20.88
CA LYS A 236 10.81 -5.73 -22.14
C LYS A 236 11.59 -6.35 -23.28
N SER A 237 12.86 -6.72 -23.02
CA SER A 237 13.70 -7.38 -24.01
C SER A 237 13.15 -8.74 -24.44
N LEU A 238 12.63 -9.52 -23.50
CA LEU A 238 12.02 -10.82 -23.80
C LEU A 238 10.71 -10.65 -24.59
N LEU A 239 9.87 -9.69 -24.20
CA LEU A 239 8.63 -9.38 -24.91
C LEU A 239 8.88 -8.93 -26.35
N ASP A 240 9.84 -8.02 -26.57
CA ASP A 240 10.23 -7.53 -27.89
C ASP A 240 10.74 -8.67 -28.80
N GLN A 241 11.52 -9.61 -28.26
CA GLN A 241 11.97 -10.80 -29.00
C GLN A 241 10.79 -11.71 -29.39
N VAL A 242 9.83 -11.91 -28.48
CA VAL A 242 8.62 -12.71 -28.77
C VAL A 242 7.79 -12.06 -29.87
N GLN A 243 7.52 -10.75 -29.77
CA GLN A 243 6.73 -10.01 -30.76
C GLN A 243 7.39 -9.99 -32.14
N LYS A 244 8.73 -9.96 -32.20
CA LYS A 244 9.50 -10.10 -33.45
C LYS A 244 9.50 -11.53 -34.03
N GLY A 245 8.96 -12.50 -33.31
CA GLY A 245 8.97 -13.91 -33.68
C GLY A 245 10.37 -14.54 -33.60
N GLU A 246 11.24 -14.01 -32.75
CA GLU A 246 12.56 -14.58 -32.51
C GLU A 246 12.46 -15.86 -31.67
N HIS A 247 13.43 -16.76 -31.83
CA HIS A 247 13.46 -17.99 -31.05
C HIS A 247 14.01 -17.71 -29.65
N LEU A 248 13.13 -17.62 -28.65
CA LEU A 248 13.54 -17.65 -27.25
C LEU A 248 13.97 -19.05 -26.80
N GLU A 249 15.01 -19.12 -25.96
CA GLU A 249 15.40 -20.32 -25.23
C GLU A 249 14.31 -20.74 -24.22
N HIS A 250 14.33 -22.00 -23.79
CA HIS A 250 13.26 -22.55 -22.94
C HIS A 250 13.12 -21.81 -21.60
N HIS A 251 14.24 -21.47 -20.96
CA HIS A 251 14.26 -20.74 -19.70
C HIS A 251 13.78 -19.28 -19.87
N SER A 252 14.09 -18.64 -21.00
CA SER A 252 13.65 -17.28 -21.33
C SER A 252 12.14 -17.23 -21.56
N ARG A 253 11.57 -18.23 -22.25
CA ARG A 253 10.10 -18.37 -22.41
C ARG A 253 9.40 -18.59 -21.08
N PHE A 254 9.99 -19.41 -20.22
CA PHE A 254 9.47 -19.67 -18.89
C PHE A 254 9.47 -18.39 -18.04
N ALA A 255 10.56 -17.61 -18.08
CA ALA A 255 10.69 -16.37 -17.32
C ALA A 255 9.64 -15.32 -17.72
N ILE A 256 9.45 -15.07 -19.02
CA ILE A 256 8.44 -14.09 -19.47
C ILE A 256 7.01 -14.58 -19.21
N ALA A 257 6.73 -15.88 -19.41
CA ALA A 257 5.39 -16.42 -19.15
C ALA A 257 5.01 -16.37 -17.66
N THR A 258 5.92 -16.78 -16.77
CA THR A 258 5.69 -16.70 -15.31
C THR A 258 5.55 -15.26 -14.80
N PHE A 259 6.26 -14.30 -15.42
CA PHE A 259 6.09 -12.88 -15.13
C PHE A 259 4.72 -12.37 -15.54
N LEU A 260 4.31 -12.59 -16.79
CA LEU A 260 3.02 -12.14 -17.29
C LEU A 260 1.83 -12.76 -16.52
N ILE A 261 1.95 -14.04 -16.17
CA ILE A 261 0.98 -14.71 -15.29
C ILE A 261 0.99 -14.07 -13.89
N GLY A 262 2.17 -13.80 -13.33
CA GLY A 262 2.32 -13.20 -12.01
C GLY A 262 1.77 -11.78 -11.92
N ILE A 263 1.71 -11.04 -13.04
CA ILE A 263 1.03 -9.75 -13.14
C ILE A 263 -0.44 -9.88 -13.54
N GLY A 264 -1.05 -11.06 -13.42
CA GLY A 264 -2.49 -11.25 -13.61
C GLY A 264 -2.98 -11.39 -15.05
N MET A 265 -2.12 -11.49 -16.07
CA MET A 265 -2.58 -11.69 -17.44
C MET A 265 -3.12 -13.10 -17.69
N THR A 266 -4.29 -13.22 -18.33
CA THR A 266 -4.89 -14.49 -18.74
C THR A 266 -4.11 -15.18 -19.86
N THR A 267 -4.33 -16.48 -20.08
CA THR A 267 -3.67 -17.19 -21.20
C THR A 267 -4.00 -16.53 -22.54
N ASP A 268 -5.24 -16.11 -22.74
CA ASP A 268 -5.69 -15.45 -23.97
C ASP A 268 -4.97 -14.11 -24.13
N GLU A 269 -4.94 -13.27 -23.10
CA GLU A 269 -4.21 -11.99 -23.10
C GLU A 269 -2.71 -12.14 -23.35
N ILE A 270 -2.07 -13.18 -22.79
CA ILE A 270 -0.64 -13.46 -23.04
C ILE A 270 -0.43 -13.88 -24.48
N VAL A 271 -1.34 -14.69 -25.04
CA VAL A 271 -1.30 -15.10 -26.44
C VAL A 271 -1.45 -13.88 -27.34
N ASP A 272 -2.43 -13.03 -27.08
CA ASP A 272 -2.75 -11.83 -27.86
C ASP A 272 -1.60 -10.81 -27.81
N LEU A 273 -1.04 -10.55 -26.62
CA LEU A 273 0.14 -9.68 -26.45
C LEU A 273 1.37 -10.17 -27.25
N PHE A 274 1.48 -11.48 -27.46
CA PHE A 274 2.52 -12.09 -28.27
C PHE A 274 2.16 -12.16 -29.77
N GLN A 275 0.89 -11.99 -30.14
CA GLN A 275 0.34 -12.26 -31.48
C GLN A 275 0.50 -11.08 -32.46
N VAL A 276 1.63 -10.39 -32.43
CA VAL A 276 1.98 -9.37 -33.44
C VAL A 276 2.58 -10.02 -34.71
N ASN A 277 2.82 -11.34 -34.70
CA ASN A 277 3.55 -12.05 -35.75
C ASN A 277 2.77 -13.21 -36.41
N PRO A 278 2.63 -13.25 -37.75
CA PRO A 278 1.99 -14.36 -38.47
C PRO A 278 2.75 -15.70 -38.44
N GLY A 279 3.96 -15.75 -37.88
CA GLY A 279 4.75 -16.97 -37.62
C GLY A 279 4.69 -17.46 -36.17
N PHE A 280 3.87 -16.85 -35.32
CA PHE A 280 3.72 -17.19 -33.91
C PHE A 280 3.08 -18.59 -33.73
N GLY A 281 3.72 -19.43 -32.92
CA GLY A 281 3.25 -20.78 -32.60
C GLY A 281 2.22 -20.76 -31.46
N GLU A 282 1.04 -20.20 -31.73
CA GLU A 282 -0.06 -20.01 -30.77
C GLU A 282 -0.33 -21.24 -29.90
N GLU A 283 -0.47 -22.42 -30.53
CA GLU A 283 -0.75 -23.68 -29.83
C GLU A 283 0.34 -24.06 -28.81
N ALA A 284 1.61 -23.77 -29.10
CA ALA A 284 2.73 -24.11 -28.22
C ALA A 284 2.86 -23.13 -27.06
N THR A 285 2.62 -21.84 -27.31
CA THR A 285 2.62 -20.80 -26.27
C THR A 285 1.46 -21.03 -25.30
N ARG A 286 0.25 -21.23 -25.81
CA ARG A 286 -0.94 -21.54 -25.00
C ARG A 286 -0.70 -22.75 -24.11
N TYR A 287 -0.20 -23.85 -24.68
CA TYR A 287 0.15 -25.04 -23.92
C TYR A 287 1.18 -24.78 -22.80
N GLN A 288 2.20 -23.95 -23.07
CA GLN A 288 3.21 -23.61 -22.07
C GLN A 288 2.63 -22.75 -20.95
N VAL A 289 1.82 -21.75 -21.27
CA VAL A 289 1.19 -20.84 -20.30
C VAL A 289 0.19 -21.59 -19.42
N ASP A 290 -0.67 -22.42 -20.01
CA ASP A 290 -1.65 -23.24 -19.28
C ASP A 290 -0.96 -24.25 -18.33
N HIS A 291 0.19 -24.79 -18.75
CA HIS A 291 0.97 -25.69 -17.90
C HIS A 291 1.60 -24.97 -16.70
N ILE A 292 2.05 -23.73 -16.88
CA ILE A 292 2.66 -22.90 -15.84
C ILE A 292 1.61 -22.41 -14.85
N ARG A 293 0.39 -22.09 -15.31
CA ARG A 293 -0.77 -21.68 -14.48
C ARG A 293 -1.34 -22.80 -13.61
N GLY A 294 -0.90 -24.05 -13.77
CA GLY A 294 -1.28 -25.15 -12.89
C GLY A 294 -2.62 -25.83 -13.22
N GLU A 295 -3.30 -25.48 -14.33
CA GLU A 295 -4.50 -26.21 -14.79
C GLU A 295 -4.22 -27.71 -15.08
N THR A 296 -2.95 -28.07 -15.28
CA THR A 296 -2.47 -29.45 -15.44
C THR A 296 -1.35 -29.87 -14.46
N SER A 297 -0.94 -29.03 -13.50
CA SER A 297 0.17 -29.31 -12.57
C SER A 297 -0.06 -28.71 -11.17
N PRO A 298 0.20 -29.43 -10.07
CA PRO A 298 -0.04 -28.97 -8.69
C PRO A 298 1.07 -28.02 -8.16
N THR A 299 1.78 -27.30 -9.04
CA THR A 299 2.88 -26.42 -8.67
C THR A 299 2.71 -25.09 -9.37
N GLU A 300 2.45 -24.03 -8.61
CA GLU A 300 2.48 -22.66 -9.08
C GLU A 300 3.93 -22.23 -9.25
N TYR A 301 4.27 -21.77 -10.45
CA TYR A 301 5.63 -21.36 -10.78
C TYR A 301 5.74 -19.84 -10.68
N SER A 302 6.72 -19.36 -9.93
CA SER A 302 7.03 -17.95 -9.81
C SER A 302 8.08 -17.48 -10.83
N THR A 303 8.08 -16.18 -11.09
CA THR A 303 9.10 -15.54 -11.93
C THR A 303 10.50 -15.77 -11.35
N PRO A 304 11.53 -16.05 -12.16
CA PRO A 304 12.88 -16.17 -11.65
C PRO A 304 13.43 -14.85 -11.06
N ALA A 305 14.13 -14.94 -9.93
CA ALA A 305 14.83 -13.81 -9.33
C ALA A 305 15.94 -13.23 -10.24
N CYS A 306 16.35 -11.98 -10.00
CA CYS A 306 17.33 -11.29 -10.86
C CYS A 306 18.68 -12.04 -10.97
N SER A 307 19.13 -12.69 -9.90
CA SER A 307 20.34 -13.52 -9.92
C SER A 307 20.23 -14.73 -10.87
N THR A 308 19.04 -15.32 -10.94
CA THR A 308 18.70 -16.41 -11.87
C THR A 308 18.61 -15.87 -13.30
N MET A 309 17.96 -14.73 -13.51
CA MET A 309 17.90 -14.05 -14.81
C MET A 309 19.30 -13.70 -15.35
N GLN A 310 20.22 -13.27 -14.49
CA GLN A 310 21.62 -13.03 -14.85
C GLN A 310 22.34 -14.34 -15.24
N SER A 311 22.10 -15.42 -14.52
CA SER A 311 22.70 -16.73 -14.81
C SER A 311 22.22 -17.30 -16.15
N TYR A 312 20.98 -17.02 -16.51
CA TYR A 312 20.37 -17.38 -17.79
C TYR A 312 20.79 -16.49 -18.96
N GLY A 313 21.38 -15.32 -18.68
CA GLY A 313 21.73 -14.32 -19.68
C GLY A 313 20.55 -13.45 -20.13
N ASP A 314 19.42 -13.52 -19.42
CA ASP A 314 18.21 -12.74 -19.72
C ASP A 314 18.19 -11.37 -19.02
N CYS A 315 19.06 -11.15 -18.04
CA CYS A 315 19.22 -9.84 -17.39
C CYS A 315 20.04 -8.89 -18.29
N VAL A 316 19.34 -8.09 -19.08
CA VAL A 316 19.91 -7.14 -20.05
C VAL A 316 19.38 -5.72 -19.82
N ASN A 317 20.09 -4.72 -20.35
CA ASN A 317 19.71 -3.31 -20.29
C ASN A 317 19.45 -2.78 -18.87
N MET A 318 20.25 -3.22 -17.89
CA MET A 318 20.13 -2.81 -16.49
C MET A 318 20.14 -1.28 -16.36
N ASP A 319 19.22 -0.77 -15.55
CA ASP A 319 19.15 0.63 -15.14
C ASP A 319 19.44 0.76 -13.63
N ASP A 320 19.35 1.99 -13.10
CA ASP A 320 19.67 2.29 -11.70
C ASP A 320 18.76 1.50 -10.72
N LEU A 321 17.49 1.25 -11.09
CA LEU A 321 16.57 0.49 -10.26
C LEU A 321 16.94 -0.99 -10.22
N CYS A 322 17.47 -1.56 -11.32
CA CYS A 322 17.97 -2.93 -11.35
C CYS A 322 19.09 -3.19 -10.33
N GLU A 323 19.83 -2.16 -9.90
CA GLU A 323 20.91 -2.29 -8.92
C GLU A 323 20.40 -2.42 -7.48
N THR A 324 19.18 -1.94 -7.20
CA THR A 324 18.62 -1.87 -5.84
C THR A 324 17.59 -2.96 -5.55
N ILE A 325 17.16 -3.71 -6.56
CA ILE A 325 16.14 -4.76 -6.45
C ILE A 325 16.74 -6.17 -6.56
N ALA A 326 15.99 -7.17 -6.09
CA ALA A 326 16.36 -8.58 -6.21
C ALA A 326 15.46 -9.38 -7.17
N HIS A 327 14.35 -8.81 -7.63
CA HIS A 327 13.30 -9.55 -8.34
C HIS A 327 12.59 -8.71 -9.42
N PRO A 328 12.28 -9.27 -10.61
CA PRO A 328 11.56 -8.56 -11.67
C PRO A 328 10.15 -8.08 -11.28
N MET A 329 9.43 -8.83 -10.45
CA MET A 329 8.13 -8.38 -9.91
C MET A 329 8.28 -7.12 -9.05
N GLY A 330 9.24 -7.12 -8.12
CA GLY A 330 9.51 -5.95 -7.27
C GLY A 330 9.94 -4.71 -8.07
N TYR A 331 10.62 -4.88 -9.21
CA TYR A 331 10.85 -3.76 -10.14
C TYR A 331 9.54 -3.19 -10.65
N TYR A 332 8.66 -4.05 -11.16
CA TYR A 332 7.42 -3.65 -11.83
C TYR A 332 6.45 -3.00 -10.84
N GLU A 333 6.33 -3.57 -9.65
CA GLU A 333 5.57 -3.00 -8.54
C GLU A 333 6.09 -1.61 -8.15
N GLN A 334 7.41 -1.45 -8.01
CA GLN A 334 7.99 -0.15 -7.69
C GLN A 334 7.77 0.86 -8.83
N LYS A 335 7.84 0.43 -10.09
CA LYS A 335 7.51 1.30 -11.23
C LYS A 335 6.04 1.70 -11.29
N LEU A 336 5.12 0.78 -10.97
CA LEU A 336 3.70 1.07 -10.87
C LEU A 336 3.43 2.04 -9.72
N ASP A 337 4.09 1.87 -8.58
CA ASP A 337 3.97 2.77 -7.43
C ASP A 337 4.58 4.16 -7.69
N ASP A 338 5.66 4.23 -8.49
CA ASP A 338 6.34 5.47 -8.87
C ASP A 338 5.64 6.22 -10.03
N THR A 339 4.69 5.58 -10.73
CA THR A 339 4.00 6.15 -11.90
C THR A 339 2.58 6.59 -11.54
N ASP A 340 2.19 7.80 -11.98
CA ASP A 340 0.85 8.34 -11.72
C ASP A 340 -0.23 7.47 -12.39
N GLU A 341 -1.29 7.08 -11.66
CA GLU A 341 -2.39 6.23 -12.17
C GLU A 341 -3.11 6.80 -13.41
N GLU A 342 -3.03 8.11 -13.66
CA GLU A 342 -3.59 8.77 -14.85
C GLU A 342 -2.69 8.61 -16.09
N GLU A 343 -1.41 8.23 -15.91
CA GLU A 343 -0.46 7.86 -16.97
C GLU A 343 -0.40 6.34 -17.20
N LEU A 344 -1.04 5.55 -16.31
CA LEU A 344 -1.18 4.11 -16.46
C LEU A 344 -2.33 3.82 -17.43
N VAL A 345 -2.00 3.65 -18.70
CA VAL A 345 -2.93 3.07 -19.68
C VAL A 345 -2.77 1.57 -19.63
N ASP A 346 -3.83 0.84 -19.24
CA ASP A 346 -3.83 -0.62 -19.39
C ASP A 346 -3.77 -0.94 -20.88
N TRP A 347 -2.86 -1.83 -21.27
CA TRP A 347 -2.77 -2.28 -22.67
C TRP A 347 -4.10 -2.86 -23.18
N ARG A 348 -4.96 -3.35 -22.28
CA ARG A 348 -6.32 -3.83 -22.59
C ARG A 348 -7.25 -2.70 -23.09
N GLU A 349 -7.01 -1.46 -22.66
CA GLU A 349 -7.77 -0.29 -23.13
C GLU A 349 -7.33 0.11 -24.55
N ASP A 350 -6.03 0.00 -24.85
CA ASP A 350 -5.49 0.27 -26.19
C ASP A 350 -6.00 -0.73 -27.24
N GLU A 351 -6.11 -2.03 -26.93
CA GLU A 351 -6.67 -3.03 -27.87
C GLU A 351 -8.16 -2.82 -28.14
N ALA A 352 -8.93 -2.40 -27.13
CA ALA A 352 -10.37 -2.16 -27.29
C ALA A 352 -10.67 -0.96 -28.21
N ASP A 353 -9.80 0.06 -28.22
CA ASP A 353 -9.91 1.20 -29.13
C ASP A 353 -9.44 0.85 -30.56
N GLU A 354 -8.44 -0.02 -30.72
CA GLU A 354 -8.00 -0.51 -32.05
C GLU A 354 -9.03 -1.43 -32.73
N GLU A 355 -9.78 -2.25 -31.98
CA GLU A 355 -10.88 -3.06 -32.52
C GLU A 355 -12.13 -2.23 -32.86
N ALA A 356 -12.34 -1.06 -32.24
CA ALA A 356 -13.47 -0.18 -32.50
C ALA A 356 -13.31 0.69 -33.76
N ASP A 357 -12.06 0.95 -34.16
CA ASP A 357 -11.71 1.76 -35.34
C ASP A 357 -11.38 0.92 -36.61
N ALA A 358 -11.40 -0.42 -36.52
CA ALA A 358 -11.21 -1.38 -37.63
C ALA A 358 -12.54 -1.86 -38.23
#